data_AF-A0A3N5QTG7-F1
#
_entry.id   AF-A0A3N5QTG7-F1
#
_cell.length_a   1.000
_cell.length_b   1.000
_cell.length_c   1.000
_cell.angle_alpha   90.00
_cell.angle_beta   90.00
_cell.angle_gamma   90.00
#
_symmetry.space_group_name_H-M   'P 1'
#
loop_
_entity.id
_entity.type
_entity.pdbx_description
1 polymer ?
#
loop_
_entity_poly.entity_id
_entity_poly.type
_entity_poly.pdbx_seq_one_letter_code
_entity_poly.pdbx_strand_id
1 'polypeptide(L)'
;MSDILKIVPQECKFEESHRAPLEPEAGLDERAAVKEARRCLGNHFCQSCDLCRMICPELCITRNAHNGRIEIDLEYCKGCGICAFICPRKAIKMVREE
;
A
#
# COMPACT_ATOMS: atom_id res chain seq x y z
N MET A 1 -14.72 -25.87 7.01
CA MET A 1 -13.72 -25.53 5.99
C MET A 1 -13.73 -24.03 5.89
N SER A 2 -12.91 -23.38 6.71
CA SER A 2 -12.96 -21.94 6.92
C SER A 2 -12.37 -21.25 5.69
N ASP A 3 -13.11 -20.33 5.09
CA ASP A 3 -12.68 -19.47 3.98
C ASP A 3 -11.31 -18.84 4.28
N ILE A 4 -10.23 -19.44 3.79
CA ILE A 4 -8.89 -18.85 3.93
C ILE A 4 -8.83 -17.68 2.96
N LEU A 5 -8.47 -16.49 3.48
CA LEU A 5 -8.28 -15.31 2.67
C LEU A 5 -6.77 -15.10 2.42
N LYS A 6 -6.36 -15.04 1.16
CA LYS A 6 -5.00 -14.68 0.74
C LYS A 6 -4.84 -13.17 0.60
N ILE A 7 -3.65 -12.69 0.95
CA ILE A 7 -3.22 -11.33 0.65
C ILE A 7 -2.75 -11.25 -0.80
N VAL A 8 -3.22 -10.25 -1.54
CA VAL A 8 -2.70 -9.89 -2.86
C VAL A 8 -2.19 -8.44 -2.83
N PRO A 9 -0.89 -8.20 -3.02
CA PRO A 9 -0.36 -6.85 -3.19
C PRO A 9 -0.88 -6.25 -4.49
N GLN A 10 -1.33 -4.99 -4.44
CA GLN A 10 -1.80 -4.26 -5.62
C GLN A 10 -0.58 -3.65 -6.32
N GLU A 11 -0.34 -4.05 -7.57
CA GLU A 11 0.75 -3.50 -8.37
C GLU A 11 0.44 -2.06 -8.79
N CYS A 12 1.44 -1.18 -8.66
CA CYS A 12 1.37 0.14 -9.27
C CYS A 12 1.70 0.01 -10.76
N LYS A 13 0.73 0.26 -11.63
CA LYS A 13 1.00 0.60 -13.03
C LYS A 13 1.56 2.03 -13.07
N PHE A 14 2.82 2.18 -12.67
CA PHE A 14 3.45 3.48 -12.41
C PHE A 14 3.81 4.17 -13.73
N GLU A 15 2.96 5.09 -14.22
CA GLU A 15 3.41 6.12 -15.19
C GLU A 15 4.09 7.28 -14.45
N GLU A 16 5.11 7.88 -15.07
CA GLU A 16 5.93 9.01 -14.56
C GLU A 16 5.14 10.23 -14.08
N SER A 17 3.87 10.35 -14.48
CA SER A 17 2.96 11.47 -14.18
C SER A 17 2.62 11.69 -12.70
N HIS A 18 3.00 10.76 -11.82
CA HIS A 18 2.68 10.81 -10.37
C HIS A 18 3.83 11.32 -9.50
N ARG A 19 4.96 11.73 -10.08
CA ARG A 19 6.08 12.38 -9.38
C ARG A 19 5.96 13.91 -9.49
N ALA A 20 4.90 14.49 -8.93
CA ALA A 20 4.96 15.93 -8.62
C ALA A 20 5.88 16.18 -7.41
N PRO A 21 6.46 17.37 -7.29
CA PRO A 21 7.27 17.77 -6.15
C PRO A 21 6.53 17.53 -4.82
N LEU A 22 7.30 17.26 -3.76
CA LEU A 22 6.78 17.12 -2.39
C LEU A 22 6.22 18.44 -1.84
N GLU A 23 6.56 19.55 -2.51
CA GLU A 23 6.21 20.92 -2.14
C GLU A 23 5.37 21.52 -3.27
N PRO A 24 4.19 22.11 -2.99
CA PRO A 24 3.45 22.86 -3.99
C PRO A 24 4.26 24.10 -4.40
N GLU A 25 4.68 24.15 -5.67
CA GLU A 25 5.33 25.33 -6.22
C GLU A 25 4.27 26.43 -6.44
N ALA A 26 4.21 27.37 -5.50
CA ALA A 26 3.32 28.55 -5.47
C ALA A 26 1.82 28.30 -5.17
N GLY A 27 1.11 29.41 -4.90
CA GLY A 27 -0.28 29.44 -4.47
C GLY A 27 -1.21 28.69 -5.41
N LEU A 28 -1.81 27.60 -4.91
CA LEU A 28 -2.79 26.81 -5.65
C LEU A 28 -4.13 27.53 -5.69
N ASP A 29 -4.77 27.58 -6.85
CA ASP A 29 -6.20 27.90 -6.93
C ASP A 29 -7.05 26.78 -6.30
N GLU A 30 -8.32 27.06 -6.01
CA GLU A 30 -9.22 26.11 -5.34
C GLU A 30 -9.28 24.74 -6.05
N ARG A 31 -9.32 24.74 -7.38
CA ARG A 31 -9.42 23.50 -8.17
C ARG A 31 -8.09 22.72 -8.13
N ALA A 32 -6.97 23.41 -8.21
CA ALA A 32 -5.64 22.84 -8.09
C ALA A 32 -5.39 22.27 -6.68
N ALA A 33 -5.82 22.97 -5.63
CA ALA A 33 -5.74 22.51 -4.24
C ALA A 33 -6.56 21.23 -4.01
N VAL A 34 -7.80 21.18 -4.52
CA VAL A 34 -8.64 19.97 -4.45
C VAL A 34 -8.03 18.81 -5.23
N LYS A 35 -7.38 19.07 -6.37
CA LYS A 35 -6.68 18.05 -7.15
C LYS A 35 -5.45 17.51 -6.41
N GLU A 36 -4.65 18.38 -5.80
CA GLU A 36 -3.46 17.99 -5.04
C GLU A 36 -3.83 17.19 -3.77
N ALA A 37 -4.86 17.61 -3.04
CA ALA A 37 -5.34 16.89 -1.86
C ALA A 37 -5.76 15.43 -2.16
N ARG A 38 -6.22 15.13 -3.38
CA ARG A 38 -6.64 13.78 -3.81
C ARG A 38 -5.48 12.83 -4.10
N ARG A 39 -4.29 13.37 -4.38
CA ARG A 39 -3.09 12.60 -4.73
C ARG A 39 -2.60 11.71 -3.58
N CYS A 40 -2.81 12.14 -2.34
CA CYS A 40 -2.33 11.44 -1.15
C CYS A 40 -3.15 10.20 -0.74
N LEU A 41 -4.42 10.06 -1.17
CA LEU A 41 -5.30 8.97 -0.71
C LEU A 41 -5.96 8.16 -1.84
N GLY A 42 -5.92 8.64 -3.09
CA GLY A 42 -6.59 7.96 -4.21
C GLY A 42 -5.78 6.85 -4.87
N ASN A 43 -4.47 6.76 -4.61
CA ASN A 43 -3.63 5.82 -5.35
C ASN A 43 -3.36 4.54 -4.55
N HIS A 44 -3.72 3.40 -5.15
CA HIS A 44 -3.79 2.10 -4.49
C HIS A 44 -2.48 1.31 -4.45
N PHE A 45 -1.35 2.01 -4.42
CA PHE A 45 -0.04 1.38 -4.48
C PHE A 45 0.77 1.53 -3.19
N CYS A 46 1.69 0.59 -3.00
CA CYS A 46 2.58 0.55 -1.85
C CYS A 46 3.69 1.61 -2.01
N GLN A 47 3.84 2.44 -0.97
CA GLN A 47 4.92 3.43 -0.83
C GLN A 47 5.98 2.99 0.19
N SER A 48 5.93 1.72 0.59
CA SER A 48 6.80 1.12 1.59
C SER A 48 6.91 1.96 2.88
N CYS A 49 5.78 2.25 3.53
CA CYS A 49 5.73 3.03 4.77
C CYS A 49 5.88 2.20 6.07
N ASP A 50 6.16 0.89 5.95
CA ASP A 50 6.29 -0.09 7.05
C ASP A 50 5.07 -0.31 7.96
N LEU A 51 3.95 0.40 7.79
CA LEU A 51 2.78 0.22 8.66
C LEU A 51 2.27 -1.23 8.67
N CYS A 52 2.20 -1.87 7.51
CA CYS A 52 1.83 -3.29 7.40
C CYS A 52 2.86 -4.22 8.07
N ARG A 53 4.15 -3.88 8.01
CA ARG A 53 5.24 -4.63 8.63
C ARG A 53 5.17 -4.57 10.16
N MET A 54 4.97 -3.37 10.71
CA MET A 54 4.95 -3.15 12.16
C MET A 54 3.74 -3.81 12.84
N ILE A 55 2.62 -3.93 12.15
CA ILE A 55 1.36 -4.45 12.71
C ILE A 55 1.15 -5.94 12.43
N CYS A 56 2.02 -6.58 11.65
CA CYS A 56 1.88 -7.99 11.32
C CYS A 56 2.16 -8.85 12.57
N PRO A 57 1.17 -9.58 13.11
CA PRO A 57 1.37 -10.39 14.32
C PRO A 57 2.30 -11.58 14.07
N GLU A 58 2.33 -12.10 12.84
CA GLU A 58 3.16 -13.23 12.42
C GLU A 58 4.57 -12.81 11.98
N LEU A 59 4.85 -11.50 11.93
CA LEU A 59 6.13 -10.94 11.48
C LEU A 59 6.59 -11.41 10.09
N CYS A 60 5.65 -11.85 9.24
CA CYS A 60 5.92 -12.40 7.90
C CYS A 60 6.09 -11.30 6.82
N ILE A 61 6.31 -10.05 7.21
CA ILE A 61 6.43 -8.90 6.31
C ILE A 61 7.80 -8.24 6.51
N THR A 62 8.58 -8.19 5.43
CA THR A 62 9.94 -7.66 5.43
C THR A 62 10.09 -6.51 4.44
N ARG A 63 11.21 -5.81 4.56
CA ARG A 63 11.64 -4.81 3.59
C ARG A 63 12.83 -5.36 2.83
N ASN A 64 12.72 -5.43 1.51
CA ASN A 64 13.80 -5.84 0.63
C ASN A 64 14.99 -4.88 0.78
N ALA A 65 16.18 -5.43 1.04
CA ALA A 65 17.38 -4.64 1.30
C ALA A 65 17.90 -3.88 0.06
N HIS A 66 17.59 -4.34 -1.15
CA HIS A 66 18.11 -3.78 -2.39
C HIS A 66 17.24 -2.66 -2.96
N ASN A 67 15.91 -2.81 -2.91
CA ASN A 67 14.97 -1.88 -3.54
C ASN A 67 14.00 -1.21 -2.55
N GLY A 68 14.08 -1.54 -1.26
CA GLY A 68 13.25 -0.95 -0.20
C GLY A 68 11.76 -1.29 -0.30
N ARG A 69 11.34 -2.24 -1.15
CA ARG A 69 9.95 -2.67 -1.28
C ARG A 69 9.55 -3.55 -0.10
N ILE A 70 8.26 -3.51 0.22
CA ILE A 70 7.66 -4.45 1.16
C ILE A 70 7.50 -5.81 0.48
N GLU A 71 7.98 -6.84 1.14
CA GLU A 71 7.82 -8.24 0.75
C GLU A 71 7.01 -8.96 1.83
N ILE A 72 6.12 -9.86 1.39
CA ILE A 72 5.25 -10.63 2.28
C ILE A 72 5.52 -12.09 2.01
N ASP A 73 5.92 -12.82 3.05
CA ASP A 73 6.04 -14.25 3.00
C ASP A 73 4.64 -14.87 3.11
N LEU A 74 4.10 -15.31 1.96
CA LEU A 74 2.77 -15.88 1.86
C LEU A 74 2.69 -17.32 2.38
N GLU A 75 3.82 -18.02 2.52
CA GLU A 75 3.84 -19.38 3.10
C GLU A 75 3.64 -19.33 4.61
N TYR A 76 4.22 -18.32 5.27
CA TYR A 76 4.05 -18.10 6.71
C TYR A 76 2.79 -17.30 7.05
N CYS A 77 2.28 -16.49 6.12
CA CYS A 77 1.09 -15.67 6.32
C CYS A 77 -0.16 -16.50 6.69
N LYS A 78 -0.84 -16.12 7.78
CA LYS A 78 -2.09 -16.76 8.23
C LYS A 78 -3.37 -16.10 7.71
N GLY A 79 -3.26 -15.03 6.92
CA GLY A 79 -4.42 -14.37 6.31
C GLY A 79 -5.30 -13.56 7.26
N CYS A 80 -4.76 -13.04 8.39
CA CYS A 80 -5.55 -12.27 9.37
C CYS A 80 -6.13 -10.93 8.84
N GLY A 81 -5.57 -10.39 7.76
CA GLY A 81 -6.08 -9.20 7.06
C GLY A 81 -5.83 -7.86 7.74
N ILE A 82 -5.14 -7.80 8.88
CA ILE A 82 -4.86 -6.53 9.59
C ILE A 82 -4.05 -5.57 8.71
N CYS A 83 -3.05 -6.07 7.98
CA CYS A 83 -2.25 -5.28 7.06
C CYS A 83 -3.07 -4.68 5.90
N ALA A 84 -4.11 -5.38 5.43
CA ALA A 84 -5.02 -4.87 4.41
C ALA A 84 -5.95 -3.79 4.98
N PHE A 85 -6.45 -3.99 6.20
CA PHE A 85 -7.33 -3.04 6.89
C PHE A 85 -6.63 -1.71 7.18
N ILE A 86 -5.39 -1.76 7.69
CA ILE A 86 -4.67 -0.58 8.16
C ILE A 86 -3.95 0.18 7.04
N CYS A 87 -3.79 -0.41 5.85
CA CYS A 87 -3.06 0.23 4.76
C CYS A 87 -3.84 1.47 4.25
N PRO A 88 -3.36 2.71 4.49
CA PRO A 88 -4.09 3.91 4.08
C PRO A 88 -4.19 4.05 2.56
N ARG A 89 -3.25 3.41 1.84
CA ARG A 89 -3.23 3.36 0.38
C ARG A 89 -4.13 2.24 -0.17
N LYS A 90 -4.58 1.28 0.64
CA LYS A 90 -5.25 0.05 0.16
C LYS A 90 -4.39 -0.75 -0.85
N ALA A 91 -3.08 -0.77 -0.63
CA ALA A 91 -2.12 -1.48 -1.48
C ALA A 91 -2.13 -3.01 -1.28
N ILE A 92 -2.95 -3.51 -0.36
CA ILE A 92 -3.05 -4.91 0.03
C ILE A 92 -4.53 -5.25 0.03
N LYS A 93 -4.92 -6.33 -0.65
CA LYS A 93 -6.31 -6.80 -0.71
C LYS A 93 -6.40 -8.22 -0.16
N MET A 94 -7.49 -8.52 0.55
CA MET A 94 -7.85 -9.89 0.92
C MET A 94 -8.73 -10.51 -0.17
N VAL A 95 -8.39 -11.70 -0.65
CA VAL A 95 -9.17 -12.48 -1.62
C VAL A 95 -9.39 -13.89 -1.08
N ARG A 96 -10.47 -14.57 -1.46
CA ARG A 96 -10.65 -15.99 -1.09
C ARG A 96 -9.65 -16.86 -1.83
N GLU A 97 -9.17 -17.88 -1.12
CA GLU A 97 -8.50 -19.01 -1.75
C GLU A 97 -9.53 -19.80 -2.57
N GLU A 98 -9.19 -20.09 -3.83
CA GLU A 98 -9.90 -21.04 -4.68
C GLU A 98 -9.26 -22.42 -4.59
#